data_AF-A0A1V4YDI2-F1
#
_entry.id   AF-A0A1V4YDI2-F1
#
_cell.length_a   1.000
_cell.length_b   1.000
_cell.length_c   1.000
_cell.angle_alpha   90.00
_cell.angle_beta   90.00
_cell.angle_gamma   90.00
#
_symmetry.space_group_name_H-M   'P 1'
#
loop_
_entity.id
_entity.type
_entity.pdbx_description
1 polymer ?
#
loop_
_entity_poly.entity_id
_entity_poly.type
_entity_poly.pdbx_seq_one_letter_code
_entity_poly.pdbx_strand_id
1 'polypeptide(L)'
;MEEIVRCSRCILPASLPSVKLDDKGVCNYCNSFDRSFGDWDNVKEMKKKQFEQIIEKVKKQNAEYDCLIPLSGGKDSTYALYVCDKIYNLRCLCITFDNGFLSDYARKNIRNAINATRADHIYYAVNPKTMLELYK
;
A
#
# COMPACT_ATOMS: atom_id res chain seq x y z
N MET A 1 -23.40 33.17 -1.63
CA MET A 1 -22.86 31.80 -1.63
C MET A 1 -23.49 31.09 -0.45
N GLU A 2 -24.16 29.96 -0.66
CA GLU A 2 -24.66 29.14 0.44
C GLU A 2 -23.49 28.66 1.30
N GLU A 3 -23.68 28.69 2.61
CA GLU A 3 -22.69 28.23 3.56
C GLU A 3 -22.65 26.70 3.56
N ILE A 4 -21.50 26.12 3.17
CA ILE A 4 -21.33 24.67 3.11
C ILE A 4 -21.05 24.15 4.51
N VAL A 5 -21.99 23.37 5.04
CA VAL A 5 -21.83 22.65 6.32
C VAL A 5 -20.71 21.60 6.17
N ARG A 6 -19.78 21.57 7.14
CA ARG A 6 -18.59 20.71 7.13
C ARG A 6 -18.48 19.90 8.41
N CYS A 7 -17.84 18.74 8.29
CA CYS A 7 -17.43 17.95 9.45
C CYS A 7 -16.52 18.78 10.36
N SER A 8 -16.85 18.84 11.65
CA SER A 8 -16.08 19.57 12.65
C SER A 8 -14.65 19.01 12.87
N ARG A 9 -14.40 17.76 12.49
CA ARG A 9 -13.10 17.08 12.68
C ARG A 9 -12.20 17.06 11.45
N CYS A 10 -12.76 16.78 10.27
CA CYS A 10 -11.97 16.53 9.05
C CYS A 10 -12.31 17.48 7.90
N ILE A 11 -13.08 18.54 8.16
CA ILE A 11 -13.50 19.59 7.20
C ILE A 11 -14.24 19.10 5.95
N LEU A 12 -14.55 17.81 5.90
CA LEU A 12 -15.23 17.19 4.76
C LEU A 12 -16.64 17.76 4.63
N PRO A 13 -17.02 18.27 3.45
CA PRO A 13 -18.31 18.95 3.27
C PRO A 13 -19.47 17.95 3.20
N ALA A 14 -20.60 18.33 3.80
CA ALA A 14 -21.83 17.54 3.76
C ALA A 14 -22.45 17.45 2.35
N SER A 15 -21.99 18.28 1.41
CA SER A 15 -22.41 18.23 0.00
C SER A 15 -21.85 17.03 -0.77
N LEU A 16 -20.90 16.27 -0.20
CA LEU A 16 -20.41 15.05 -0.83
C LEU A 16 -21.44 13.92 -0.66
N PRO A 17 -21.80 13.18 -1.74
CA PRO A 17 -22.90 12.21 -1.72
C PRO A 17 -22.85 11.13 -0.62
N SER A 18 -21.65 10.79 -0.14
CA SER A 18 -21.43 9.74 0.86
C SER A 18 -21.14 10.25 2.27
N VAL A 19 -21.17 11.57 2.48
CA VAL A 19 -20.91 12.21 3.76
C VAL A 19 -22.21 12.43 4.50
N LYS A 20 -22.31 11.84 5.70
CA LYS A 20 -23.42 12.07 6.63
C LYS A 20 -22.85 12.59 7.93
N LEU A 21 -23.30 13.77 8.35
CA LEU A 21 -22.97 14.32 9.66
C LEU A 21 -23.95 13.77 10.69
N ASP A 22 -23.45 13.44 11.87
CA ASP A 22 -24.28 13.18 13.04
C ASP A 22 -24.72 14.48 13.73
N ASP A 23 -25.51 14.36 14.80
CA ASP A 23 -26.02 15.50 15.57
C ASP A 23 -24.90 16.34 16.23
N LYS A 24 -23.67 15.83 16.29
CA LYS A 24 -22.48 16.53 16.79
C LYS A 24 -21.67 17.19 15.66
N GLY A 25 -22.16 17.13 14.42
CA GLY A 25 -21.48 17.65 13.24
C GLY A 25 -20.26 16.83 12.82
N VAL A 26 -20.14 15.56 13.23
CA VAL A 26 -19.03 14.67 12.86
C VAL A 26 -19.46 13.73 11.74
N CYS A 27 -18.63 13.57 10.71
CA CYS A 27 -18.97 12.71 9.59
C CYS A 27 -18.85 11.21 9.91
N ASN A 28 -19.63 10.41 9.18
CA ASN A 28 -19.61 8.95 9.19
C ASN A 28 -18.20 8.34 9.04
N TYR A 29 -17.28 8.97 8.30
CA TYR A 29 -15.90 8.49 8.15
C TYR A 29 -15.07 8.67 9.41
N CYS A 30 -15.16 9.83 10.08
CA CYS A 30 -14.51 10.05 11.38
C CYS A 30 -15.08 9.10 12.44
N ASN A 31 -16.39 8.91 12.46
CA ASN A 31 -17.04 7.94 13.37
C ASN A 31 -16.63 6.49 13.06
N SER A 32 -16.46 6.14 11.78
CA SER A 32 -15.92 4.83 11.39
C SER A 32 -14.46 4.67 11.83
N PHE A 33 -13.65 5.72 11.67
CA PHE A 33 -12.27 5.72 12.12
C PHE A 33 -12.18 5.47 13.62
N ASP A 34 -12.95 6.18 14.45
CA ASP A 34 -12.89 5.97 15.90
C ASP A 34 -13.29 4.55 16.30
N ARG A 35 -14.30 3.97 15.63
CA ARG A 35 -14.73 2.59 15.90
C ARG A 35 -13.67 1.56 15.50
N SER A 36 -12.96 1.78 14.40
CA SER A 36 -12.02 0.80 13.85
C SER A 36 -10.57 1.03 14.28
N PHE A 37 -10.22 2.26 14.63
CA PHE A 37 -8.85 2.75 14.81
C PHE A 37 -8.72 3.78 15.96
N GLY A 38 -9.78 4.04 16.74
CA GLY A 38 -9.73 4.98 17.86
C GLY A 38 -8.80 4.54 18.99
N ASP A 39 -8.65 3.24 19.20
CA ASP A 39 -7.60 2.64 20.03
C ASP A 39 -6.46 2.16 19.11
N TRP A 40 -5.69 3.11 18.57
CA TRP A 40 -4.68 2.82 17.56
C TRP A 40 -3.58 1.89 18.07
N ASP A 41 -3.15 2.03 19.32
CA ASP A 41 -2.06 1.21 19.87
C ASP A 41 -2.44 -0.27 19.94
N ASN A 42 -3.66 -0.56 20.40
CA ASN A 42 -4.19 -1.92 20.42
C ASN A 42 -4.41 -2.48 19.01
N VAL A 43 -5.02 -1.70 18.12
CA VAL A 43 -5.25 -2.11 16.73
C VAL A 43 -3.94 -2.40 16.01
N LYS A 44 -2.93 -1.55 16.18
CA LYS A 44 -1.59 -1.72 15.63
C LYS A 44 -0.94 -3.00 16.13
N GLU A 45 -0.98 -3.26 17.43
CA GLU A 45 -0.39 -4.46 18.03
C GLU A 45 -1.10 -5.73 17.55
N MET A 46 -2.44 -5.73 17.51
CA MET A 46 -3.23 -6.83 16.97
C MET A 46 -2.89 -7.10 15.50
N LYS A 47 -2.84 -6.06 14.66
CA LYS A 47 -2.51 -6.19 13.23
C LYS A 47 -1.09 -6.69 13.02
N LYS A 48 -0.13 -6.23 13.85
CA LYS A 48 1.24 -6.72 13.84
C LYS A 48 1.31 -8.21 14.15
N LYS A 49 0.63 -8.67 15.19
CA LYS A 49 0.57 -10.12 15.54
C LYS A 49 -0.04 -10.96 14.42
N GLN A 50 -1.13 -10.49 13.80
CA GLN A 50 -1.74 -11.16 12.65
C GLN A 50 -0.76 -11.26 11.48
N PHE A 51 -0.02 -10.20 11.19
CA PHE A 51 0.99 -10.18 10.14
C PHE A 51 2.14 -11.14 10.45
N GLU A 52 2.65 -11.15 11.68
CA GLU A 52 3.72 -12.05 12.12
C GLU A 52 3.32 -13.52 12.06
N GLN A 53 2.05 -13.84 12.34
CA GLN A 53 1.52 -15.20 12.14
C GLN A 53 1.55 -15.64 10.66
N ILE A 54 1.26 -14.72 9.73
CA ILE A 54 1.36 -14.99 8.29
C ILE A 54 2.82 -15.22 7.90
N ILE A 55 3.73 -14.39 8.41
CA ILE A 55 5.18 -14.50 8.19
C ILE A 55 5.70 -15.86 8.64
N GLU A 56 5.36 -16.28 9.85
CA GLU A 56 5.77 -17.58 10.38
C GLU A 56 5.23 -18.73 9.53
N LYS A 57 3.99 -18.61 9.03
CA LYS A 57 3.40 -19.62 8.14
C LYS A 57 4.13 -19.70 6.80
N VAL A 58 4.52 -18.58 6.18
CA VAL A 58 5.20 -18.60 4.88
C VAL A 58 6.64 -19.09 5.00
N LYS A 59 7.38 -18.67 6.04
CA LYS A 59 8.75 -19.14 6.29
C LYS A 59 8.81 -20.66 6.48
N LYS A 60 7.82 -21.24 7.15
CA LYS A 60 7.72 -22.70 7.35
C LYS A 60 7.54 -23.50 6.06
N GLN A 61 7.06 -22.88 4.97
CA GLN A 61 6.92 -23.56 3.68
C GLN A 61 8.27 -23.84 3.03
N ASN A 62 9.33 -23.11 3.42
CA ASN A 62 10.67 -23.24 2.87
C ASN A 62 10.70 -23.23 1.32
N ALA A 63 9.82 -22.43 0.71
CA ALA A 63 9.81 -22.18 -0.73
C ALA A 63 11.08 -21.43 -1.16
N GLU A 64 11.32 -21.21 -2.45
CA GLU A 64 12.45 -20.38 -2.90
C GLU A 64 12.31 -18.91 -2.43
N TYR A 65 11.09 -18.38 -2.54
CA TYR A 65 10.70 -17.05 -2.09
C TYR A 65 9.57 -17.13 -1.06
N ASP A 66 9.65 -16.28 -0.04
CA ASP A 66 8.62 -16.20 1.01
C ASP A 66 7.49 -15.23 0.62
N CYS A 67 7.77 -14.24 -0.22
CA CYS A 67 6.76 -13.29 -0.69
C CYS A 67 7.09 -12.68 -2.06
N LEU A 68 6.03 -12.29 -2.78
CA LEU A 68 6.09 -11.51 -4.01
C LEU A 68 5.77 -10.04 -3.69
N ILE A 69 6.61 -9.11 -4.17
CA ILE A 69 6.43 -7.67 -3.95
C ILE A 69 6.34 -6.95 -5.29
N PRO A 70 5.15 -6.43 -5.66
CA PRO A 70 5.02 -5.48 -6.75
C PRO A 70 5.81 -4.20 -6.42
N LEU A 71 6.87 -3.93 -7.18
CA LEU A 71 7.78 -2.83 -6.94
C LEU A 71 7.63 -1.78 -8.04
N SER A 72 7.06 -0.62 -7.70
CA SER A 72 6.81 0.47 -8.66
C SER A 72 7.90 1.54 -8.67
N GLY A 73 8.78 1.54 -7.66
CA GLY A 73 9.73 2.63 -7.39
C GLY A 73 9.12 3.79 -6.60
N GLY A 74 7.84 3.67 -6.19
CA GLY A 74 7.20 4.56 -5.24
C GLY A 74 7.52 4.19 -3.80
N LYS A 75 7.44 5.20 -2.92
CA LYS A 75 7.73 5.11 -1.48
C LYS A 75 7.09 3.89 -0.80
N ASP A 76 5.80 3.65 -1.05
CA ASP A 76 5.07 2.61 -0.33
C ASP A 76 5.55 1.20 -0.70
N SER A 77 5.78 0.94 -2.00
CA SER A 77 6.34 -0.34 -2.48
C SER A 77 7.77 -0.56 -1.99
N THR A 78 8.59 0.50 -1.97
CA THR A 78 9.96 0.44 -1.44
C THR A 78 9.97 0.19 0.06
N TYR A 79 9.04 0.80 0.82
CA TYR A 79 8.93 0.56 2.25
C TYR A 79 8.44 -0.86 2.56
N ALA A 80 7.48 -1.38 1.79
CA ALA A 80 7.05 -2.76 1.91
C ALA A 80 8.21 -3.75 1.69
N LEU A 81 9.03 -3.53 0.65
CA LEU A 81 10.25 -4.29 0.42
C LEU A 81 11.23 -4.19 1.59
N TYR A 82 11.49 -2.97 2.10
CA TYR A 82 12.35 -2.78 3.25
C TYR A 82 11.86 -3.55 4.49
N VAL A 83 10.56 -3.48 4.81
CA VAL A 83 9.98 -4.19 5.95
C VAL A 83 10.12 -5.70 5.77
N CYS A 84 9.80 -6.23 4.59
CA CYS A 84 9.90 -7.66 4.33
C CYS A 84 11.35 -8.16 4.37
N ASP A 85 12.29 -7.50 3.67
CA ASP A 85 13.69 -7.94 3.58
C ASP A 85 14.48 -7.64 4.86
N LYS A 86 14.41 -6.40 5.38
CA LYS A 86 15.29 -5.94 6.47
C LYS A 86 14.74 -6.20 7.87
N ILE A 87 13.43 -6.02 8.06
CA ILE A 87 12.83 -6.17 9.39
C ILE A 87 12.45 -7.63 9.64
N TYR A 88 11.83 -8.28 8.65
CA TYR A 88 11.33 -9.64 8.81
C TYR A 88 12.19 -10.73 8.15
N ASN A 89 13.26 -10.34 7.46
CA ASN A 89 14.21 -11.27 6.83
C ASN A 89 13.53 -12.29 5.90
N LEU A 90 12.58 -11.82 5.09
CA LEU A 90 11.89 -12.60 4.06
C LEU A 90 12.71 -12.62 2.78
N ARG A 91 12.72 -13.77 2.09
CA ARG A 91 13.22 -13.90 0.73
C ARG A 91 12.16 -13.34 -0.21
N CYS A 92 12.43 -12.14 -0.72
CA CYS A 92 11.48 -11.39 -1.53
C CYS A 92 11.79 -11.58 -3.01
N LEU A 93 10.75 -11.90 -3.80
CA LEU A 93 10.78 -11.74 -5.24
C LEU A 93 10.06 -10.45 -5.60
N CYS A 94 10.79 -9.47 -6.15
CA CYS A 94 10.18 -8.26 -6.66
C CYS A 94 9.73 -8.44 -8.11
N ILE A 95 8.61 -7.82 -8.45
CA ILE A 95 8.16 -7.69 -9.85
C ILE A 95 7.81 -6.24 -10.17
N THR A 96 8.37 -5.72 -11.25
CA THR A 96 7.94 -4.45 -11.83
C THR A 96 7.24 -4.71 -13.15
N PHE A 97 5.99 -4.30 -13.23
CA PHE A 97 5.26 -4.28 -14.49
C PHE A 97 5.54 -2.97 -15.22
N ASP A 98 6.24 -3.05 -16.35
CA ASP A 98 6.47 -1.91 -17.24
C ASP A 98 5.33 -1.80 -18.25
N ASN A 99 4.38 -0.92 -17.94
CA ASN A 99 3.23 -0.61 -18.77
C ASN A 99 3.55 0.37 -19.91
N GLY A 100 4.83 0.73 -20.11
CA GLY A 100 5.27 1.71 -21.09
C GLY A 100 5.33 3.15 -20.56
N PHE A 101 4.90 3.41 -19.33
CA PHE A 101 4.89 4.74 -18.70
C PHE A 101 5.84 4.86 -17.51
N LEU A 102 6.74 3.89 -17.33
CA LEU A 102 7.68 3.91 -16.20
C LEU A 102 8.77 4.97 -16.40
N SER A 103 8.76 5.99 -15.55
CA SER A 103 9.70 7.11 -15.60
C SER A 103 11.13 6.73 -15.20
N ASP A 104 12.11 7.51 -15.64
CA ASP A 104 13.51 7.30 -15.27
C ASP A 104 13.75 7.40 -13.76
N TYR A 105 13.01 8.28 -13.08
CA TYR A 105 13.02 8.38 -11.62
C TYR A 105 12.52 7.09 -10.96
N ALA A 106 11.42 6.51 -11.45
CA ALA A 106 10.91 5.25 -10.94
C ALA A 106 11.92 4.12 -11.16
N ARG A 107 12.52 4.03 -12.37
CA ARG A 107 13.58 3.05 -12.67
C ARG A 107 14.78 3.19 -11.75
N LYS A 108 15.22 4.43 -11.47
CA LYS A 108 16.31 4.71 -10.52
C LYS A 108 15.95 4.27 -9.10
N ASN A 109 14.76 4.60 -8.63
CA ASN A 109 14.29 4.22 -7.29
C ASN A 109 14.20 2.70 -7.14
N ILE A 110 13.70 2.00 -8.16
CA ILE A 110 13.64 0.54 -8.18
C ILE A 110 15.05 -0.04 -8.04
N ARG A 111 16.01 0.41 -8.88
CA ARG A 111 17.40 -0.06 -8.80
C ARG A 111 18.01 0.18 -7.42
N ASN A 112 17.79 1.36 -6.84
CA ASN A 112 18.28 1.68 -5.50
C ASN A 112 17.68 0.76 -4.44
N ALA A 113 16.37 0.48 -4.51
CA ALA A 113 15.68 -0.40 -3.58
C ALA A 113 16.18 -1.85 -3.67
N ILE A 114 16.37 -2.37 -4.89
CA ILE A 114 16.92 -3.71 -5.10
C ILE A 114 18.36 -3.78 -4.57
N ASN A 115 19.23 -2.82 -4.93
CA ASN A 115 20.62 -2.79 -4.46
C ASN A 115 20.76 -2.69 -2.92
N ALA A 116 19.77 -2.10 -2.25
CA ALA A 116 19.76 -1.98 -0.80
C ALA A 116 19.25 -3.25 -0.09
N THR A 117 18.68 -4.22 -0.83
CA THR A 117 18.05 -5.43 -0.28
C THR A 117 18.67 -6.69 -0.87
N ARG A 118 18.20 -7.87 -0.45
CA ARG A 118 18.61 -9.16 -1.03
C ARG A 118 17.56 -9.71 -2.01
N ALA A 119 16.62 -8.85 -2.44
CA ALA A 119 15.51 -9.29 -3.27
C ALA A 119 15.96 -9.52 -4.72
N ASP A 120 15.50 -10.61 -5.30
CA ASP A 120 15.55 -10.79 -6.74
C ASP A 120 14.51 -9.91 -7.41
N HIS A 121 14.73 -9.56 -8.68
CA HIS A 121 13.84 -8.63 -9.38
C HIS A 121 13.56 -9.03 -10.82
N ILE A 122 12.28 -9.09 -11.16
CA ILE A 122 11.80 -9.32 -12.52
C ILE A 122 11.18 -8.04 -13.06
N TYR A 123 11.64 -7.61 -14.24
CA TYR A 123 10.91 -6.65 -15.07
C TYR A 123 10.04 -7.43 -16.07
N TYR A 124 8.73 -7.17 -16.05
CA TYR A 124 7.79 -7.73 -16.99
C TYR A 124 7.17 -6.61 -17.82
N ALA A 125 7.29 -6.71 -19.14
CA ALA A 125 6.70 -5.78 -20.09
C ALA A 125 5.85 -6.55 -21.10
N VAL A 126 4.72 -5.96 -21.48
CA VAL A 126 3.83 -6.50 -22.52
C VAL A 126 4.05 -5.71 -23.82
N ASN A 127 3.73 -6.33 -24.96
CA ASN A 127 3.79 -5.66 -26.25
C ASN A 127 3.06 -4.29 -26.19
N PRO A 128 3.69 -3.18 -26.60
CA PRO A 128 3.07 -1.85 -26.53
C PRO A 128 1.72 -1.74 -27.26
N LYS A 129 1.53 -2.45 -28.37
CA LYS A 129 0.24 -2.46 -29.10
C LYS A 129 -0.87 -3.05 -28.23
N THR A 130 -0.60 -4.20 -27.61
CA THR A 130 -1.53 -4.85 -26.67
C THR A 130 -1.80 -3.96 -25.46
N MET A 131 -0.78 -3.30 -24.92
CA MET A 131 -0.98 -2.37 -23.80
C MET A 131 -1.91 -1.20 -24.19
N LEU A 132 -1.73 -0.61 -25.37
CA LEU A 132 -2.59 0.48 -25.85
C LEU A 132 -4.03 0.04 -26.11
N GLU A 133 -4.26 -1.21 -26.49
CA GLU A 133 -5.62 -1.78 -26.63
C GLU A 133 -6.33 -1.89 -25.27
N LEU A 134 -5.60 -2.19 -24.19
CA LEU A 134 -6.16 -2.31 -22.83
C LEU A 134 -6.50 -0.96 -22.17
N TYR A 135 -5.93 0.14 -22.66
CA TYR A 135 -6.16 1.49 -22.13
C TYR A 135 -7.36 2.21 -22.76
N LYS A 136 -8.00 1.61 -23.76
CA LYS A 136 -9.24 2.13 -24.38
C LYS A 136 -10.47 1.75 -23.57
#